data_AF-T1AWL9-F1
#
_entry.id   AF-T1AWL9-F1
#
_cell.length_a   1.000
_cell.length_b   1.000
_cell.length_c   1.000
_cell.angle_alpha   90.00
_cell.angle_beta   90.00
_cell.angle_gamma   90.00
#
_symmetry.space_group_name_H-M   'P 1'
#
loop_
_entity.id
_entity.type
_entity.pdbx_description
1 polymer ?
#
loop_
_entity_poly.entity_id
_entity_poly.type
_entity_poly.pdbx_seq_one_letter_code
_entity_poly.pdbx_strand_id
1 'polypeptide(L)'
;MSFDDNALFRHPELHEMHDPAQEDPREAQAHLHGLNYVGLSGDIGCIINGAGLAMATMDTIKYAGGEPANFLDVGGGASPERVAEAFRLVLSDPNVKAILVNIFAGINRCDWVAEGVVQAARDLKVPLVVRLAGTHVEAGQKIIQESGLPIISADTLAEAAERAVAAAHGKNA
;
A
#
# COMPACT_ATOMS: atom_id res chain seq x y z
N MET A 1 4.37 30.37 1.18
CA MET A 1 5.77 30.11 0.72
C MET A 1 5.92 28.61 0.68
N SER A 2 6.62 28.05 -0.32
CA SER A 2 6.87 26.60 -0.45
C SER A 2 8.36 26.40 -0.64
N PHE A 3 8.90 25.29 -0.11
CA PHE A 3 10.29 24.90 -0.28
C PHE A 3 10.40 23.66 -1.19
N ASP A 4 11.61 23.42 -1.71
CA ASP A 4 11.93 22.19 -2.45
C ASP A 4 12.52 21.18 -1.47
N ASP A 5 11.78 20.10 -1.19
CA ASP A 5 12.19 19.07 -0.25
C ASP A 5 13.51 18.41 -0.65
N ASN A 6 13.78 18.31 -1.96
CA ASN A 6 15.04 17.75 -2.46
C ASN A 6 16.25 18.65 -2.20
N ALA A 7 16.05 19.91 -1.80
CA ALA A 7 17.12 20.84 -1.44
C ALA A 7 17.38 20.88 0.07
N LEU A 8 16.53 20.31 0.93
CA LEU A 8 16.65 20.46 2.38
C LEU A 8 17.96 19.91 2.96
N PHE A 9 18.56 18.89 2.34
CA PHE A 9 19.84 18.33 2.78
C PHE A 9 21.00 19.35 2.81
N ARG A 10 20.89 20.44 2.04
CA ARG A 10 21.87 21.54 1.99
C ARG A 10 21.36 22.84 2.65
N HIS A 11 20.22 22.78 3.32
CA HIS A 11 19.59 23.88 4.06
C HIS A 11 19.14 23.39 5.46
N PRO A 12 20.08 23.04 6.36
CA PRO A 12 19.74 22.52 7.68
C PRO A 12 18.85 23.48 8.48
N GLU A 13 19.02 24.79 8.31
CA GLU A 13 18.21 25.83 8.95
C GLU A 13 16.73 25.75 8.56
N LEU A 14 16.41 25.33 7.34
CA LEU A 14 15.03 25.15 6.90
C LEU A 14 14.46 23.81 7.36
N HIS A 15 15.30 22.77 7.43
CA HIS A 15 14.90 21.46 7.92
C HIS A 15 14.50 21.51 9.40
N GLU A 16 15.23 22.28 10.22
CA GLU A 16 14.91 22.50 11.64
C GLU A 16 13.60 23.28 11.85
N MET A 17 13.13 24.01 10.84
CA MET A 17 11.86 24.76 10.88
C MET A 17 10.64 23.90 10.50
N HIS A 18 10.84 22.62 10.13
CA HIS A 18 9.74 21.71 9.82
C HIS A 18 8.88 21.47 11.07
N ASP A 19 7.57 21.70 10.94
CA ASP A 19 6.59 21.48 12.02
C ASP A 19 5.62 20.36 11.61
N PRO A 20 5.87 19.09 12.03
CA PRO A 20 5.00 17.95 11.74
C PRO A 20 3.58 18.11 12.29
N ALA A 21 3.33 19.01 13.26
CA ALA A 21 1.99 19.22 13.80
C ALA A 21 1.04 19.94 12.81
N GLN A 22 1.58 20.50 11.72
CA GLN A 22 0.79 21.07 10.62
C GLN A 22 0.36 20.04 9.57
N GLU A 23 0.90 18.81 9.63
CA GLU A 23 0.64 17.73 8.66
C GLU A 23 -0.37 16.71 9.21
N ASP A 24 -0.91 15.86 8.34
CA ASP A 24 -1.63 14.68 8.82
C ASP A 24 -0.65 13.79 9.61
N PRO A 25 -0.98 13.40 10.86
CA PRO A 25 -0.09 12.56 11.67
C PRO A 25 0.34 11.26 10.98
N ARG A 26 -0.49 10.73 10.07
CA ARG A 26 -0.19 9.53 9.28
C ARG A 26 0.86 9.83 8.21
N GLU A 27 0.80 10.99 7.57
CA GLU A 27 1.82 11.41 6.59
C GLU A 27 3.17 11.64 7.28
N ALA A 28 3.17 12.32 8.43
CA ALA A 28 4.37 12.51 9.24
C ALA A 28 4.99 11.17 9.69
N GLN A 29 4.16 10.20 10.14
CA GLN A 29 4.63 8.85 10.49
C GLN A 29 5.18 8.10 9.28
N ALA A 30 4.50 8.16 8.14
CA ALA A 30 4.97 7.53 6.90
C ALA A 30 6.37 8.00 6.52
N HIS A 31 6.60 9.31 6.63
CA HIS A 31 7.87 9.94 6.27
C HIS A 31 9.04 9.41 7.12
N LEU A 32 8.84 9.16 8.42
CA LEU A 32 9.85 8.56 9.31
C LEU A 32 10.28 7.15 8.86
N HIS A 33 9.40 6.44 8.16
CA HIS A 33 9.65 5.10 7.64
C HIS A 33 10.01 5.08 6.15
N GLY A 34 10.22 6.27 5.56
CA GLY A 34 10.53 6.43 4.14
C GLY A 34 9.40 5.97 3.22
N LEU A 35 8.16 6.03 3.68
CA LEU A 35 6.95 5.75 2.93
C LEU A 35 6.36 7.09 2.46
N ASN A 36 5.83 7.13 1.23
CA ASN A 36 5.03 8.25 0.80
C ASN A 36 3.56 7.89 1.02
N TYR A 37 2.86 8.62 1.88
CA TYR A 37 1.45 8.41 2.18
C TYR A 37 0.68 9.70 1.95
N VAL A 38 -0.56 9.61 1.47
CA VAL A 38 -1.52 10.71 1.48
C VAL A 38 -2.88 10.12 1.85
N GLY A 39 -3.57 10.73 2.82
CA GLY A 39 -4.90 10.31 3.22
C GLY A 39 -5.99 10.74 2.23
N LEU A 40 -6.95 9.86 1.94
CA LEU A 40 -8.17 10.17 1.18
C LEU A 40 -9.41 9.78 2.01
N SER A 41 -10.60 9.99 1.44
CA SER A 41 -11.90 9.78 2.14
C SER A 41 -12.57 8.43 1.84
N GLY A 42 -11.89 7.51 1.17
CA GLY A 42 -12.45 6.22 0.77
C GLY A 42 -12.35 5.13 1.84
N ASP A 43 -12.61 3.88 1.43
CA ASP A 43 -12.62 2.70 2.30
C ASP A 43 -11.76 1.53 1.81
N ILE A 44 -11.08 1.69 0.68
CA ILE A 44 -10.12 0.70 0.15
C ILE A 44 -8.69 1.20 0.37
N GLY A 45 -8.02 0.61 1.35
CA GLY A 45 -6.62 0.89 1.64
C GLY A 45 -5.71 0.39 0.52
N CYS A 46 -4.75 1.19 0.08
CA CYS A 46 -3.83 0.85 -1.00
C CYS A 46 -2.40 0.72 -0.46
N ILE A 47 -1.70 -0.37 -0.80
CA ILE A 47 -0.26 -0.56 -0.51
C ILE A 47 0.44 -0.95 -1.81
N ILE A 48 1.20 -0.01 -2.38
CA ILE A 48 1.64 -0.09 -3.78
C ILE A 48 3.10 0.32 -3.88
N ASN A 49 3.85 -0.22 -4.84
CA ASN A 49 5.20 0.26 -5.15
C ASN A 49 5.23 1.11 -6.42
N GLY A 50 5.82 2.30 -6.31
CA GLY A 50 5.91 3.32 -7.35
C GLY A 50 4.69 4.24 -7.40
N ALA A 51 4.93 5.55 -7.26
CA ALA A 51 3.90 6.58 -7.29
C ALA A 51 2.96 6.50 -8.51
N GLY A 52 3.49 6.23 -9.71
CA GLY A 52 2.67 6.10 -10.92
C GLY A 52 1.71 4.91 -10.87
N LEU A 53 2.16 3.77 -10.34
CA LEU A 53 1.32 2.59 -10.16
C LEU A 53 0.30 2.83 -9.04
N ALA A 54 0.68 3.56 -7.99
CA ALA A 54 -0.22 3.93 -6.91
C ALA A 54 -1.41 4.76 -7.42
N MET A 55 -1.14 5.81 -8.21
CA MET A 55 -2.18 6.60 -8.88
C MET A 55 -3.05 5.75 -9.80
N ALA A 56 -2.44 4.95 -10.69
CA ALA A 56 -3.19 4.10 -11.61
C ALA A 56 -4.10 3.08 -10.89
N THR A 57 -3.67 2.56 -9.74
CA THR A 57 -4.47 1.62 -8.95
C THR A 57 -5.66 2.32 -8.29
N MET A 58 -5.45 3.51 -7.72
CA MET A 58 -6.54 4.32 -7.17
C MET A 58 -7.57 4.68 -8.25
N ASP A 59 -7.11 5.08 -9.43
CA ASP A 59 -7.98 5.36 -10.59
C ASP A 59 -8.76 4.12 -11.02
N THR A 60 -8.13 2.95 -11.02
CA THR A 60 -8.79 1.69 -11.38
C THR A 60 -9.82 1.26 -10.32
N ILE A 61 -9.54 1.45 -9.02
CA ILE A 61 -10.51 1.24 -7.93
C ILE A 61 -11.73 2.15 -8.14
N LYS A 62 -11.47 3.43 -8.40
CA LYS A 62 -12.51 4.42 -8.64
C LYS A 62 -13.35 4.08 -9.88
N TYR A 63 -12.70 3.64 -10.95
CA TYR A 63 -13.36 3.17 -12.18
C TYR A 63 -14.23 1.93 -11.94
N ALA A 64 -13.78 1.01 -11.08
CA ALA A 64 -14.55 -0.16 -10.66
C ALA A 64 -15.69 0.16 -9.66
N GLY A 65 -15.87 1.44 -9.29
CA GLY A 65 -16.94 1.91 -8.42
C GLY A 65 -16.66 1.82 -6.92
N GLY A 66 -15.39 1.72 -6.52
CA GLY A 66 -14.96 1.86 -5.12
C GLY A 66 -14.34 3.22 -4.81
N GLU A 67 -13.94 3.40 -3.56
CA GLU A 67 -13.31 4.63 -3.08
C GLU A 67 -11.93 4.31 -2.46
N PRO A 68 -10.81 4.77 -3.04
CA PRO A 68 -9.50 4.59 -2.44
C PRO A 68 -9.39 5.42 -1.14
N ALA A 69 -8.97 4.78 -0.05
CA ALA A 69 -8.81 5.40 1.27
C ALA A 69 -7.48 6.17 1.41
N ASN A 70 -6.47 5.80 0.61
CA ASN A 70 -5.16 6.43 0.67
C ASN A 70 -4.39 6.26 -0.63
N PHE A 71 -3.43 7.14 -0.85
CA PHE A 71 -2.26 6.88 -1.66
C PHE A 71 -1.16 6.35 -0.74
N LEU A 72 -0.49 5.26 -1.13
CA LEU A 72 0.74 4.86 -0.46
C LEU A 72 1.72 4.21 -1.44
N ASP A 73 2.91 4.78 -1.50
CA ASP A 73 4.06 4.24 -2.22
C ASP A 73 5.11 3.71 -1.23
N VAL A 74 5.30 2.39 -1.22
CA VAL A 74 6.34 1.72 -0.42
C VAL A 74 7.74 1.91 -0.98
N GLY A 75 7.89 2.48 -2.17
CA GLY A 75 9.15 2.73 -2.86
C GLY A 75 9.75 1.49 -3.53
N GLY A 76 10.96 1.66 -4.08
CA GLY A 76 11.66 0.63 -4.85
C GLY A 76 12.22 -0.54 -4.03
N GLY A 77 12.25 -0.46 -2.69
CA GLY A 77 12.77 -1.50 -1.79
C GLY A 77 11.74 -1.92 -0.76
N ALA A 78 10.77 -2.76 -1.15
CA ALA A 78 9.68 -3.21 -0.30
C ALA A 78 10.15 -4.35 0.64
N SER A 79 10.89 -4.02 1.69
CA SER A 79 11.26 -4.99 2.72
C SER A 79 10.04 -5.40 3.57
N PRO A 80 10.04 -6.59 4.21
CA PRO A 80 8.99 -7.03 5.13
C PRO A 80 8.65 -6.00 6.20
N GLU A 81 9.65 -5.30 6.74
CA GLU A 81 9.47 -4.27 7.77
C GLU A 81 8.70 -3.06 7.21
N ARG A 82 9.05 -2.61 5.99
CA ARG A 82 8.35 -1.50 5.31
C ARG A 82 6.93 -1.89 4.94
N VAL A 83 6.71 -3.13 4.51
CA VAL A 83 5.37 -3.66 4.23
C VAL A 83 4.55 -3.70 5.52
N ALA A 84 5.09 -4.24 6.61
CA ALA A 84 4.41 -4.28 7.90
C ALA A 84 4.04 -2.89 8.41
N GLU A 85 4.93 -1.90 8.24
CA GLU A 85 4.64 -0.52 8.62
C GLU A 85 3.58 0.12 7.73
N ALA A 86 3.61 -0.14 6.42
CA ALA A 86 2.53 0.28 5.53
C ALA A 86 1.17 -0.29 5.94
N PHE A 87 1.11 -1.56 6.37
CA PHE A 87 -0.12 -2.14 6.92
C PHE A 87 -0.57 -1.41 8.19
N ARG A 88 0.33 -1.14 9.15
CA ARG A 88 -0.03 -0.40 10.37
C ARG A 88 -0.57 0.99 10.04
N LEU A 89 0.07 1.70 9.12
CA LEU A 89 -0.32 3.03 8.71
C LEU A 89 -1.71 3.03 8.06
N VAL A 90 -1.96 2.14 7.10
CA VAL A 90 -3.25 2.03 6.41
C VAL A 90 -4.35 1.63 7.39
N LEU A 91 -4.08 0.69 8.30
CA LEU A 91 -5.04 0.25 9.32
C LEU A 91 -5.27 1.26 10.45
N SER A 92 -4.46 2.32 10.54
CA SER A 92 -4.72 3.42 11.47
C SER A 92 -5.93 4.26 11.06
N ASP A 93 -6.34 4.19 9.78
CA ASP A 93 -7.56 4.81 9.29
C ASP A 93 -8.78 3.91 9.60
N PRO A 94 -9.71 4.34 10.46
CA PRO A 94 -10.88 3.54 10.80
C PRO A 94 -11.88 3.35 9.65
N ASN A 95 -11.75 4.10 8.54
CA ASN A 95 -12.63 3.97 7.38
C ASN A 95 -12.25 2.80 6.48
N VAL A 96 -11.04 2.24 6.62
CA VAL A 96 -10.55 1.15 5.77
C VAL A 96 -11.34 -0.13 6.05
N LYS A 97 -12.00 -0.65 5.01
CA LYS A 97 -12.81 -1.88 5.04
C LYS A 97 -12.18 -3.02 4.26
N ALA A 98 -11.27 -2.75 3.33
CA ALA A 98 -10.48 -3.74 2.62
C ALA A 98 -9.12 -3.15 2.24
N ILE A 99 -8.11 -4.00 2.03
CA ILE A 99 -6.78 -3.57 1.57
C ILE A 99 -6.47 -4.21 0.22
N LEU A 100 -5.97 -3.41 -0.72
CA LEU A 100 -5.36 -3.85 -1.96
C LEU A 100 -3.84 -3.64 -1.90
N VAL A 101 -3.10 -4.76 -1.90
CA VAL A 101 -1.65 -4.78 -2.15
C VAL A 101 -1.44 -5.00 -3.64
N ASN A 102 -0.86 -4.04 -4.34
CA ASN A 102 -0.52 -4.17 -5.76
C ASN A 102 0.98 -3.94 -5.95
N ILE A 103 1.70 -5.00 -6.28
CA ILE A 103 3.15 -4.96 -6.40
C ILE A 103 3.57 -5.38 -7.80
N PHE A 104 4.28 -4.49 -8.48
CA PHE A 104 5.01 -4.80 -9.70
C PHE A 104 6.51 -4.81 -9.39
N ALA A 105 7.04 -6.01 -9.16
CA ALA A 105 8.41 -6.25 -8.76
C ALA A 105 9.36 -6.18 -9.95
N GLY A 106 10.28 -5.21 -9.93
CA GLY A 106 11.44 -5.14 -10.83
C GLY A 106 12.70 -5.63 -10.12
N ILE A 107 13.31 -4.73 -9.32
CA ILE A 107 14.48 -5.01 -8.47
C ILE A 107 14.09 -5.87 -7.26
N ASN A 108 12.90 -5.64 -6.69
CA ASN A 108 12.34 -6.52 -5.67
C ASN A 108 11.93 -7.86 -6.30
N ARG A 109 11.80 -8.88 -5.45
CA ARG A 109 11.23 -10.18 -5.83
C ARG A 109 9.88 -10.37 -5.16
N CYS A 110 8.91 -10.90 -5.89
CA CYS A 110 7.56 -11.13 -5.39
C CYS A 110 7.51 -12.11 -4.21
N ASP A 111 8.45 -13.06 -4.12
CA ASP A 111 8.53 -14.00 -3.01
C ASP A 111 8.84 -13.30 -1.67
N TRP A 112 9.84 -12.42 -1.66
CA TRP A 112 10.20 -11.61 -0.50
C TRP A 112 9.05 -10.71 -0.03
N VAL A 113 8.32 -10.11 -0.98
CA VAL A 113 7.16 -9.28 -0.66
C VAL A 113 6.00 -10.13 -0.14
N ALA A 114 5.76 -11.31 -0.72
CA ALA A 114 4.73 -12.24 -0.28
C ALA A 114 4.94 -12.71 1.16
N GLU A 115 6.19 -12.93 1.60
CA GLU A 115 6.51 -13.26 2.99
C GLU A 115 6.05 -12.14 3.95
N GLY A 116 6.37 -10.88 3.62
CA GLY A 116 5.92 -9.72 4.41
C GLY A 116 4.40 -9.58 4.45
N VAL A 117 3.74 -9.81 3.32
CA VAL A 117 2.27 -9.82 3.23
C VAL A 117 1.65 -10.92 4.08
N VAL A 118 2.16 -12.15 4.01
CA VAL A 118 1.67 -13.28 4.82
C VAL A 118 1.84 -13.00 6.31
N GLN A 119 2.97 -12.40 6.70
CA GLN A 119 3.22 -12.03 8.09
C GLN A 119 2.19 -10.98 8.57
N ALA A 120 1.93 -9.95 7.78
CA ALA A 120 0.97 -8.90 8.11
C ALA A 120 -0.49 -9.41 8.10
N ALA A 121 -0.82 -10.34 7.21
CA ALA A 121 -2.18 -10.86 7.06
C ALA A 121 -2.67 -11.71 8.24
N ARG A 122 -1.78 -12.22 9.10
CA ARG A 122 -2.16 -13.07 10.25
C ARG A 122 -3.05 -12.37 11.26
N ASP A 123 -2.83 -11.08 11.49
CA ASP A 123 -3.55 -10.28 12.49
C ASP A 123 -4.61 -9.35 11.85
N LEU A 124 -4.86 -9.52 10.55
CA LEU A 124 -5.70 -8.63 9.77
C LEU A 124 -7.20 -8.92 9.97
N LYS A 125 -7.98 -7.87 10.20
CA LYS A 125 -9.44 -7.94 10.42
C LYS A 125 -10.28 -7.57 9.20
N VAL A 126 -9.66 -6.98 8.18
CA VAL A 126 -10.28 -6.58 6.93
C VAL A 126 -9.84 -7.52 5.80
N PRO A 127 -10.64 -7.73 4.75
CA PRO A 127 -10.24 -8.53 3.60
C PRO A 127 -8.98 -7.97 2.93
N LEU A 128 -8.13 -8.88 2.45
CA LEU A 128 -6.89 -8.54 1.77
C LEU A 128 -6.91 -9.06 0.35
N VAL A 129 -6.77 -8.16 -0.60
CA VAL A 129 -6.56 -8.45 -2.02
C VAL A 129 -5.09 -8.24 -2.36
N VAL A 130 -4.48 -9.19 -3.04
CA VAL A 130 -3.06 -9.16 -3.40
C VAL A 130 -2.91 -9.40 -4.89
N ARG A 131 -2.23 -8.48 -5.57
CA ARG A 131 -1.79 -8.64 -6.95
C ARG A 131 -0.27 -8.51 -7.00
N LEU A 132 0.40 -9.59 -7.39
CA LEU A 132 1.85 -9.64 -7.58
C LEU A 132 2.14 -9.77 -9.08
N ALA A 133 3.14 -9.03 -9.57
CA ALA A 133 3.64 -9.16 -10.93
C ALA A 133 5.15 -8.90 -10.99
N GLY A 134 5.83 -9.47 -11.98
CA GLY A 134 7.26 -9.26 -12.22
C GLY A 134 8.14 -10.38 -11.66
N THR A 135 9.32 -10.03 -11.15
CA THR A 135 10.37 -10.99 -10.76
C THR A 135 9.88 -11.98 -9.70
N HIS A 136 9.99 -13.28 -9.98
CA HIS A 136 9.59 -14.39 -9.07
C HIS A 136 8.11 -14.41 -8.69
N VAL A 137 7.22 -13.92 -9.57
CA VAL A 137 5.77 -13.90 -9.32
C VAL A 137 5.20 -15.27 -8.94
N GLU A 138 5.59 -16.35 -9.63
CA GLU A 138 5.09 -17.71 -9.34
C GLU A 138 5.45 -18.16 -7.92
N ALA A 139 6.67 -17.87 -7.46
CA ALA A 139 7.10 -18.18 -6.10
C ALA A 139 6.34 -17.35 -5.06
N GLY A 140 6.11 -16.06 -5.32
CA GLY A 140 5.30 -15.21 -4.45
C GLY A 140 3.84 -15.67 -4.36
N GLN A 141 3.22 -16.00 -5.50
CA GLN A 141 1.86 -16.56 -5.53
C GLN A 141 1.77 -17.88 -4.76
N LYS A 142 2.77 -18.75 -4.91
CA LYS A 142 2.86 -20.01 -4.14
C LYS A 142 2.90 -19.74 -2.63
N ILE A 143 3.71 -18.79 -2.18
CA ILE A 143 3.79 -18.39 -0.75
C ILE A 143 2.43 -17.91 -0.24
N ILE A 144 1.71 -17.07 -1.00
CA ILE A 144 0.36 -16.62 -0.64
C ILE A 144 -0.60 -17.82 -0.54
N GLN A 145 -0.60 -18.71 -1.53
CA GLN A 145 -1.50 -19.88 -1.57
C GLN A 145 -1.24 -20.88 -0.43
N GLU A 146 0.03 -21.16 -0.13
CA GLU A 146 0.42 -22.10 0.92
C GLU A 146 0.25 -21.54 2.34
N SER A 147 0.01 -20.22 2.47
CA SER A 147 -0.16 -19.57 3.78
C SER A 147 -1.40 -20.02 4.55
N GLY A 148 -2.43 -20.52 3.86
CA GLY A 148 -3.73 -20.86 4.45
C GLY A 148 -4.53 -19.66 4.98
N LEU A 149 -4.06 -18.43 4.73
CA LEU A 149 -4.72 -17.19 5.12
C LEU A 149 -5.80 -16.81 4.09
N PRO A 150 -6.86 -16.08 4.49
CA PRO A 150 -7.94 -15.65 3.60
C PRO A 150 -7.50 -14.47 2.71
N ILE A 151 -6.49 -14.70 1.87
CA ILE A 151 -5.93 -13.71 0.95
C ILE A 151 -6.53 -13.93 -0.44
N ILE A 152 -7.15 -12.89 -0.99
CA ILE A 152 -7.74 -12.91 -2.33
C ILE A 152 -6.64 -12.52 -3.32
N SER A 153 -6.10 -13.48 -4.06
CA SER A 153 -5.13 -13.18 -5.13
C SER A 153 -5.83 -12.58 -6.35
N ALA A 154 -5.13 -11.80 -7.18
CA ALA A 154 -5.60 -11.35 -8.48
C ALA A 154 -4.43 -11.32 -9.48
N ASP A 155 -4.71 -11.58 -10.75
CA ASP A 155 -3.69 -11.65 -11.80
C ASP A 155 -3.53 -10.31 -12.51
N THR A 156 -4.64 -9.60 -12.74
CA THR A 156 -4.66 -8.31 -13.44
C THR A 156 -5.00 -7.15 -12.52
N LEU A 157 -4.63 -5.93 -12.93
CA LEU A 157 -4.98 -4.71 -12.17
C LEU A 157 -6.50 -4.49 -12.11
N ALA A 158 -7.20 -4.75 -13.23
CA ALA A 158 -8.66 -4.63 -13.29
C ALA A 158 -9.34 -5.61 -12.33
N GLU A 159 -8.94 -6.87 -12.36
CA GLU A 159 -9.45 -7.90 -11.45
C GLU A 159 -9.14 -7.57 -9.98
N ALA A 160 -7.94 -7.07 -9.68
CA ALA A 160 -7.56 -6.69 -8.33
C ALA A 160 -8.44 -5.57 -7.79
N ALA A 161 -8.75 -4.57 -8.62
CA ALA A 161 -9.68 -3.50 -8.27
C ALA A 161 -11.09 -4.04 -8.05
N GLU A 162 -11.65 -4.82 -8.99
CA GLU A 162 -12.98 -5.41 -8.87
C GLU A 162 -13.13 -6.25 -7.59
N ARG A 163 -12.14 -7.09 -7.27
CA ARG A 163 -12.12 -7.90 -6.05
C ARG A 163 -12.01 -7.04 -4.80
N ALA A 164 -11.22 -5.98 -4.81
CA ALA A 164 -11.10 -5.06 -3.67
C ALA A 164 -12.42 -4.32 -3.40
N VAL A 165 -13.10 -3.86 -4.46
CA VAL A 165 -14.43 -3.24 -4.36
C VAL A 165 -15.47 -4.22 -3.84
N ALA A 166 -15.49 -5.46 -4.37
CA ALA A 166 -16.40 -6.49 -3.88
C ALA A 166 -16.18 -6.78 -2.39
N ALA A 167 -14.92 -6.94 -1.99
CA ALA A 167 -14.52 -7.21 -0.62
C ALA A 167 -14.89 -6.06 0.35
N ALA A 168 -14.65 -4.80 -0.03
CA ALA A 168 -15.03 -3.64 0.78
C ALA A 168 -16.55 -3.49 0.98
N HIS A 169 -17.33 -3.88 -0.02
CA HIS A 169 -18.80 -3.83 0.01
C HIS A 169 -19.46 -5.08 0.60
N GLY A 170 -18.69 -6.07 1.07
CA GLY A 170 -19.22 -7.32 1.63
C GLY A 170 -19.93 -8.20 0.61
N LYS A 171 -19.64 -8.03 -0.69
CA LYS A 171 -20.05 -8.98 -1.74
C LYS A 171 -18.99 -10.07 -1.77
N ASN A 172 -19.39 -11.33 -1.57
CA ASN A 172 -18.46 -12.47 -1.68
C ASN A 172 -17.70 -12.38 -3.01
N ALA A 173 -16.39 -12.13 -2.92
CA ALA A 173 -15.45 -12.10 -4.04
C ALA A 173 -14.99 -13.53 -4.39
#